data_AF-A0A950KS71-F1
#
_entry.id   AF-A0A950KS71-F1
#
_cell.length_a   1.000
_cell.length_b   1.000
_cell.length_c   1.000
_cell.angle_alpha   90.00
_cell.angle_beta   90.00
_cell.angle_gamma   90.00
#
_symmetry.space_group_name_H-M   'P 1'
#
loop_
_entity.id
_entity.type
_entity.pdbx_description
1 polymer ?
#
loop_
_entity_poly.entity_id
_entity_poly.type
_entity_poly.pdbx_seq_one_letter_code
_entity_poly.pdbx_strand_id
1 'polypeptide(L)' 'ASGQGLGLHALPLEAMQSVEPRITEAVFGVLGARKSAESKTSFGGTAPEQVRAQARAWREKLA' A
#
# COMPACT_ATOMS: atom_id res chain seq x y z
N ALA A 1 9.98 -14.93 -3.15
CA ALA A 1 8.60 -15.05 -2.62
C ALA A 1 7.80 -16.13 -3.36
N SER A 2 7.46 -15.96 -4.64
CA SER A 2 6.66 -16.93 -5.42
C SER A 2 7.25 -18.35 -5.45
N GLY A 3 8.58 -18.48 -5.64
CA GLY A 3 9.27 -19.77 -5.60
C GLY A 3 9.23 -20.50 -4.24
N GLN A 4 8.81 -19.81 -3.17
CA GLN A 4 8.59 -20.37 -1.82
C GLN A 4 7.10 -20.45 -1.47
N GLY A 5 6.19 -20.11 -2.40
CA GLY A 5 4.75 -20.04 -2.13
C GLY A 5 4.33 -18.94 -1.15
N LEU A 6 5.23 -17.98 -0.85
CA LEU A 6 4.98 -16.91 0.11
C LEU A 6 4.55 -15.62 -0.58
N GLY A 7 3.66 -14.88 0.08
CA GLY A 7 3.43 -13.47 -0.21
C GLY A 7 4.67 -12.63 0.13
N LEU A 8 4.87 -11.51 -0.57
CA LEU A 8 6.06 -10.67 -0.37
C LEU A 8 6.19 -10.15 1.07
N HIS A 9 5.06 -9.83 1.72
CA HIS A 9 5.02 -9.39 3.13
C HIS A 9 5.39 -10.49 4.14
N ALA A 10 5.41 -11.76 3.72
CA ALA A 10 5.76 -12.91 4.55
C ALA A 10 7.17 -13.44 4.27
N LEU A 11 7.92 -12.81 3.36
CA LEU A 11 9.30 -13.19 3.07
C LEU A 11 10.21 -12.67 4.21
N PRO A 12 11.17 -13.47 4.71
CA PRO A 12 12.13 -13.01 5.71
C PRO A 12 12.96 -11.82 5.22
N LEU A 13 13.35 -10.92 6.13
CA LEU A 13 14.11 -9.71 5.80
C LEU A 13 15.46 -10.07 5.17
N GLU A 14 16.11 -11.13 5.67
CA GLU A 14 17.41 -11.61 5.20
C GLU A 14 17.34 -12.01 3.72
N ALA A 15 16.23 -12.64 3.32
CA ALA A 15 15.99 -13.02 1.93
C ALA A 15 15.66 -11.82 1.03
N MET A 16 15.17 -10.70 1.58
CA MET A 16 15.04 -9.44 0.84
C MET A 16 16.40 -8.75 0.72
N GLN A 17 17.17 -8.71 1.82
CA GLN A 17 18.49 -8.08 1.89
C GLN A 17 19.54 -8.81 1.04
N SER A 18 19.38 -10.12 0.80
CA SER A 18 20.23 -10.85 -0.15
C SER A 18 20.10 -10.33 -1.59
N VAL A 19 19.05 -9.57 -1.92
CA VAL A 19 18.83 -8.91 -3.22
C VAL A 19 19.25 -7.44 -3.17
N GLU A 20 18.83 -6.71 -2.14
CA GLU A 20 19.17 -5.30 -1.94
C GLU A 20 19.43 -5.03 -0.44
N PRO A 21 20.70 -4.85 -0.02
CA PRO A 21 21.07 -4.69 1.38
C PRO A 21 20.44 -3.48 2.09
N ARG A 22 19.98 -2.47 1.36
CA ARG A 22 19.33 -1.27 1.94
C ARG A 22 17.88 -1.50 2.37
N ILE A 23 17.29 -2.67 2.09
CA ILE A 23 15.96 -3.00 2.60
C ILE A 23 16.02 -3.16 4.11
N THR A 24 15.17 -2.43 4.82
CA THR A 24 15.07 -2.42 6.28
C THR A 24 13.75 -3.00 6.74
N GLU A 25 13.60 -3.25 8.05
CA GLU A 25 12.34 -3.69 8.66
C GLU A 25 11.14 -2.80 8.33
N ALA A 26 11.36 -1.53 7.98
CA ALA A 26 10.31 -0.60 7.55
C ALA A 26 9.51 -1.10 6.34
N VAL A 27 10.07 -2.03 5.54
CA VAL A 27 9.40 -2.62 4.38
C VAL A 27 8.09 -3.34 4.77
N PHE A 28 8.04 -3.98 5.94
CA PHE A 28 6.84 -4.67 6.41
C PHE A 28 5.71 -3.71 6.78
N GLY A 29 6.04 -2.44 7.05
CA GLY A 29 5.06 -1.37 7.28
C GLY A 29 4.33 -0.91 6.02
N VAL A 30 4.87 -1.20 4.82
CA VAL A 30 4.32 -0.74 3.54
C VAL A 30 3.81 -1.88 2.66
N LEU A 31 4.29 -3.11 2.87
CA LEU A 31 3.86 -4.28 2.13
C LEU A 31 2.48 -4.77 2.58
N GLY A 32 1.44 -4.40 1.82
CA GLY A 32 0.09 -4.92 2.00
C GLY A 32 -0.94 -4.14 1.20
N ALA A 33 -2.02 -4.81 0.77
CA ALA A 33 -3.05 -4.18 -0.06
C ALA A 33 -3.66 -2.93 0.61
N ARG A 34 -3.96 -3.00 1.91
CA ARG A 34 -4.46 -1.88 2.69
C ARG A 34 -3.47 -0.72 2.75
N LYS A 35 -2.20 -1.00 3.04
CA LYS A 35 -1.13 0.02 3.10
C LYS A 35 -0.89 0.69 1.74
N SER A 36 -0.96 -0.09 0.67
CA SER A 36 -0.90 0.42 -0.69
C SER A 36 -2.02 1.42 -0.96
N ALA A 37 -3.28 1.08 -0.63
CA ALA A 37 -4.42 1.98 -0.79
C ALA A 37 -4.31 3.24 0.08
N GLU A 38 -3.97 3.09 1.37
CA GLU A 38 -3.78 4.21 2.31
C GLU A 38 -2.76 5.23 1.81
N SER A 39 -1.70 4.80 1.11
CA SER A 39 -0.65 5.69 0.61
C SER A 39 -1.06 6.60 -0.56
N LYS A 40 -2.19 6.31 -1.23
CA LYS A 40 -2.62 7.07 -2.42
C LYS A 40 -3.41 8.31 -2.05
N THR A 41 -2.73 9.28 -1.43
CA THR A 41 -3.32 10.48 -0.81
C THR A 41 -3.43 11.69 -1.73
N SER A 42 -2.83 11.66 -2.93
CA SER A 42 -3.01 12.71 -3.95
C SER A 42 -4.48 12.89 -4.34
N PHE A 43 -4.82 14.05 -4.91
CA PHE A 43 -6.19 14.34 -5.34
C PHE A 43 -6.75 13.22 -6.24
N GLY A 44 -7.91 12.68 -5.86
CA GLY A 44 -8.56 11.58 -6.57
C GLY A 44 -7.94 10.19 -6.33
N GLY A 45 -6.98 10.08 -5.41
CA GLY A 45 -6.36 8.82 -5.05
C GLY A 45 -7.29 7.85 -4.31
N THR A 46 -6.80 6.62 -4.08
CA THR A 46 -7.59 5.54 -3.45
C THR A 46 -7.48 5.51 -1.93
N ALA A 47 -6.79 6.46 -1.30
CA ALA A 47 -6.79 6.58 0.15
C ALA A 47 -8.23 6.78 0.65
N PRO A 48 -8.63 6.16 1.79
CA PRO A 48 -10.00 6.25 2.31
C PRO A 48 -10.51 7.69 2.49
N GLU A 49 -9.61 8.62 2.81
CA GLU A 49 -9.93 10.04 2.91
C GLU A 49 -10.29 10.66 1.54
N GLN A 50 -9.49 10.38 0.50
CA GLN A 50 -9.74 10.83 -0.87
C GLN A 50 -11.06 10.25 -1.39
N VAL A 51 -11.31 8.96 -1.17
CA VAL A 51 -12.59 8.31 -1.54
C VAL A 51 -13.78 9.00 -0.87
N ARG A 52 -13.69 9.30 0.44
CA ARG A 52 -14.73 10.03 1.16
C ARG A 52 -14.92 11.46 0.62
N ALA A 53 -13.83 12.16 0.30
CA ALA A 53 -13.89 13.51 -0.27
C ALA A 53 -14.58 13.51 -1.64
N GLN A 54 -14.19 12.59 -2.53
CA GLN A 54 -14.82 12.44 -3.85
C GLN A 54 -16.30 12.07 -3.73
N ALA A 55 -16.65 11.16 -2.82
CA ALA A 55 -18.05 10.78 -2.59
C ALA A 55 -18.91 11.98 -2.13
N ARG A 56 -18.39 12.83 -1.23
CA ARG A 56 -19.09 14.06 -0.81
C ARG A 56 -19.26 15.04 -1.97
N ALA A 57 -18.17 15.34 -2.68
CA ALA A 57 -18.19 16.28 -3.80
C ALA A 57 -19.16 15.86 -4.91
N TRP A 58 -19.26 14.56 -5.22
CA TRP A 58 -20.22 14.06 -6.19
C TRP A 58 -21.66 14.13 -5.71
N ARG A 59 -21.92 13.86 -4.43
CA ARG A 59 -23.25 14.01 -3.84
C ARG A 59 -23.74 15.45 -3.89
N GLU A 60 -22.86 16.41 -3.65
CA GLU A 60 -23.18 17.85 -3.75
C GLU A 60 -23.45 18.29 -5.19
N LYS A 61 -22.70 17.76 -6.17
CA LYS A 61 -22.89 18.09 -7.60
C LYS A 61 -24.16 17.51 -8.22
N LEU A 62 -24.67 16.41 -7.68
CA LEU A 62 -25.83 15.69 -8.21
C LEU A 62 -27.14 16.01 -7.47
N ALA A 63 -27.08 16.80 -6.39
CA ALA A 63 -28.24 17.32 -5.68
C ALA A 63 -28.84 18.50 -6.46
#